data_AF-A0A836SWZ7-F1
#
_entry.id   AF-A0A836SWZ7-F1
#
_cell.length_a   1.000
_cell.length_b   1.000
_cell.length_c   1.000
_cell.angle_alpha   90.00
_cell.angle_beta   90.00
_cell.angle_gamma   90.00
#
_symmetry.space_group_name_H-M   'P 1'
#
loop_
_entity.id
_entity.type
_entity.pdbx_description
1 polymer ?
#
loop_
_entity_poly.entity_id
_entity_poly.type
_entity_poly.pdbx_seq_one_letter_code
_entity_poly.pdbx_strand_id
1 'polypeptide(L)' 'MDFKIISFDLPDIIFSIHCSSGTYIRALARDLGKDLKSGAYILKLKRTKISNFLLADSLEITTFVNFLQQM' A
#
# COMPACT_ATOMS: atom_id res chain seq x y z
N MET A 1 15.16 3.60 0.57
CA MET A 1 13.89 3.60 1.33
C MET A 1 13.38 5.03 1.29
N ASP A 2 12.13 5.25 0.89
CA ASP A 2 11.53 6.58 0.73
C ASP A 2 10.16 6.60 1.41
N PHE A 3 9.81 7.69 2.09
CA PHE A 3 8.53 7.85 2.81
C PHE A 3 8.01 9.26 2.58
N LYS A 4 6.80 9.37 2.02
CA LYS A 4 6.18 10.65 1.67
C LYS A 4 4.75 10.71 2.17
N ILE A 5 4.43 11.75 2.93
CA ILE A 5 3.04 12.07 3.28
C ILE A 5 2.36 12.69 2.05
N ILE A 6 1.19 12.16 1.71
CA ILE A 6 0.34 12.59 0.59
C ILE A 6 -0.74 13.55 1.11
N SER A 7 -1.43 13.18 2.18
CA SER A 7 -2.42 14.03 2.85
C SER A 7 -2.44 13.79 4.35
N PHE A 8 -2.92 14.79 5.08
CA PHE A 8 -2.95 14.80 6.54
C PHE A 8 -4.26 15.48 6.97
N ASP A 9 -5.30 14.68 7.13
CA ASP A 9 -6.67 15.11 7.41
C ASP A 9 -7.16 14.32 8.62
N LEU A 10 -6.75 14.75 9.82
CA LEU A 10 -6.96 13.98 11.04
C LEU A 10 -8.45 13.56 11.21
N PRO A 11 -8.69 12.29 11.56
CA PRO A 11 -7.72 11.29 12.05
C PRO A 11 -6.97 10.52 10.96
N ASP A 12 -7.19 10.83 9.67
CA ASP A 12 -6.63 10.07 8.55
C ASP A 12 -5.33 10.68 8.01
N ILE A 13 -4.34 9.81 7.76
CA ILE A 13 -3.07 10.18 7.14
C ILE A 13 -2.83 9.24 5.97
N ILE A 14 -2.59 9.81 4.79
CA ILE A 14 -2.23 9.04 3.60
C ILE A 14 -0.74 9.24 3.33
N PHE A 15 -0.01 8.15 3.17
CA PHE A 15 1.41 8.18 2.81
C PHE A 15 1.74 7.17 1.71
N SER A 16 2.83 7.43 1.00
CA SER A 16 3.49 6.50 0.08
C SER A 16 4.83 6.10 0.66
N ILE A 17 5.22 4.84 0.47
CA ILE A 17 6.49 4.31 0.94
C ILE A 17 7.12 3.39 -0.09
N HIS A 18 8.43 3.56 -0.31
CA HIS A 18 9.28 2.59 -0.97
C HIS A 18 10.14 1.87 0.08
N CYS A 19 9.89 0.58 0.25
CA CYS A 19 10.53 -0.26 1.27
C CYS A 19 11.13 -1.53 0.66
N SER A 20 12.04 -2.16 1.40
CA SER A 20 12.58 -3.48 1.05
C SER A 20 11.53 -4.58 1.24
N SER A 21 11.79 -5.75 0.64
CA SER A 21 11.00 -6.96 0.88
C SER A 21 10.98 -7.32 2.36
N GLY A 22 9.84 -7.81 2.85
CA GLY A 22 9.66 -8.20 4.25
C GLY A 22 9.25 -7.06 5.19
N THR A 23 9.16 -5.83 4.70
CA THR A 23 8.65 -4.70 5.50
C THR A 23 7.17 -4.89 5.82
N TYR A 24 6.83 -4.93 7.11
CA TYR A 24 5.46 -5.13 7.57
C TYR A 24 4.75 -3.78 7.80
N ILE A 25 4.06 -3.27 6.77
CA ILE A 25 3.40 -1.95 6.80
C ILE A 25 2.41 -1.78 7.96
N ARG A 26 1.76 -2.86 8.40
CA ARG A 26 0.88 -2.82 9.58
C ARG A 26 1.64 -2.58 10.90
N ALA A 27 2.86 -3.11 11.03
CA ALA A 27 3.72 -2.82 12.18
C ALA A 27 4.15 -1.36 12.16
N LEU A 28 4.55 -0.85 10.98
CA LEU A 28 4.91 0.56 10.81
C LEU A 28 3.79 1.50 11.28
N ALA A 29 2.53 1.26 10.89
CA ALA A 29 1.41 2.08 11.36
C ALA A 29 1.24 2.02 12.88
N ARG A 30 1.31 0.82 13.48
CA ARG A 30 1.22 0.67 14.94
C ARG A 30 2.34 1.44 15.65
N ASP A 31 3.56 1.33 15.16
CA ASP A 31 4.73 1.92 15.79
C ASP A 31 4.70 3.46 15.62
N LEU A 32 4.29 3.97 14.45
CA LEU A 32 3.99 5.41 14.25
C LEU A 32 2.91 5.92 15.22
N GLY A 33 1.83 5.15 15.43
CA GLY A 33 0.79 5.50 16.39
C GLY A 33 1.36 5.66 17.80
N LYS A 34 2.17 4.67 18.25
CA LYS A 34 2.84 4.71 19.55
C LYS A 34 3.74 5.93 19.71
N ASP A 35 4.56 6.23 18.70
CA ASP A 35 5.48 7.37 18.73
C ASP A 35 4.74 8.71 18.79
N LEU A 36 3.57 8.80 18.14
CA LEU A 36 2.65 9.93 18.24
C LEU A 36 1.83 9.96 19.55
N LYS A 37 2.09 9.04 20.48
CA LYS A 37 1.35 8.88 21.75
C LYS A 37 -0.16 8.64 21.53
N SER A 38 -0.50 7.97 20.43
CA SER A 38 -1.87 7.61 20.03
C SER A 38 -1.93 6.13 19.62
N GLY A 39 -3.06 5.69 19.09
CA GLY A 39 -3.21 4.43 18.36
C GLY A 39 -3.30 4.69 16.86
N ALA A 40 -2.68 3.84 16.05
CA ALA A 40 -2.86 3.89 14.60
C ALA A 40 -2.87 2.47 14.00
N TYR A 41 -3.60 2.33 12.90
CA TYR A 41 -3.71 1.10 12.13
C TYR A 41 -3.84 1.44 10.65
N ILE A 42 -3.55 0.48 9.77
CA ILE A 42 -3.73 0.65 8.33
C ILE A 42 -5.21 0.46 7.99
N LEU A 43 -5.88 1.54 7.61
CA LEU A 43 -7.26 1.50 7.12
C LEU A 43 -7.36 0.93 5.69
N LYS A 44 -6.45 1.35 4.81
CA LYS A 44 -6.36 0.89 3.41
C LYS A 44 -4.90 0.72 3.02
N LEU A 45 -4.60 -0.34 2.26
CA LEU A 45 -3.27 -0.61 1.72
C LEU A 45 -3.37 -0.93 0.23
N LYS A 46 -2.62 -0.19 -0.58
CA LYS A 46 -2.49 -0.46 -2.02
C LYS A 46 -1.01 -0.61 -2.37
N ARG A 47 -0.63 -1.80 -2.84
CA ARG A 47 0.73 -2.04 -3.35
C ARG A 47 0.80 -1.60 -4.80
N THR A 48 1.64 -0.62 -5.11
CA THR A 48 1.75 -0.02 -6.44
C THR A 48 2.90 -0.57 -7.28
N LYS A 49 3.89 -1.23 -6.66
CA LYS A 49 5.08 -1.76 -7.33
C LYS A 49 5.64 -2.99 -6.61
N ILE A 50 6.17 -3.94 -7.37
CA ILE A 50 6.99 -5.07 -6.91
C ILE A 50 8.14 -5.24 -7.89
N SER A 51 9.38 -4.92 -7.50
CA SER A 51 10.53 -4.97 -8.43
C SER A 51 10.18 -4.23 -9.75
N ASN A 52 10.18 -4.91 -10.89
CA ASN A 52 9.87 -4.35 -12.20
C ASN A 52 8.37 -4.35 -12.55
N PHE A 53 7.50 -4.90 -11.70
CA PHE A 53 6.06 -4.94 -11.94
C PHE A 53 5.39 -3.70 -11.34
N LEU A 54 4.63 -2.96 -12.16
CA LEU A 54 3.81 -1.85 -11.70
C LEU A 54 2.34 -2.28 -11.65
N LEU A 55 1.59 -1.68 -10.73
CA LEU A 55 0.15 -1.88 -10.65
C LEU A 55 -0.57 -1.40 -11.93
N ALA A 56 -0.04 -0.38 -12.60
CA ALA A 56 -0.58 0.12 -13.86
C ALA A 56 -0.57 -0.95 -14.98
N ASP A 57 0.35 -1.92 -14.91
CA ASP A 57 0.48 -3.00 -15.88
C ASP A 57 -0.30 -4.26 -15.44
N SER A 58 -1.03 -4.19 -14.33
CA SER A 58 -1.78 -5.33 -13.80
C SER A 58 -3.13 -5.52 -14.51
N LEU A 59 -3.58 -6.77 -14.55
CA LEU A 59 -4.90 -7.12 -15.06
C LEU A 59 -5.87 -7.31 -13.89
N GLU A 60 -7.06 -6.74 -14.03
CA GLU A 60 -8.20 -7.11 -13.20
C GLU A 60 -8.57 -8.57 -13.43
N ILE A 61 -9.02 -9.25 -12.38
CA ILE A 61 -9.31 -10.69 -12.45
C ILE A 61 -10.41 -11.00 -13.46
N THR A 62 -11.40 -10.12 -13.60
CA THR A 62 -12.49 -10.24 -14.58
C THR A 62 -11.98 -10.15 -16.01
N THR A 63 -11.06 -9.21 -16.28
CA THR A 63 -10.40 -9.08 -17.59
C THR A 63 -9.61 -10.35 -17.93
N PHE A 64 -8.89 -10.90 -16.95
CA PHE A 64 -8.13 -12.13 -17.14
C PHE A 64 -9.03 -13.35 -17.44
N VAL A 65 -10.15 -13.50 -16.71
CA VAL A 65 -11.11 -14.59 -16.95
C VAL A 65 -11.71 -14.50 -18.36
N ASN A 66 -12.09 -13.31 -18.80
CA ASN A 66 -12.64 -13.10 -20.14
C ASN A 66 -11.63 -13.45 -21.25
N PHE A 67 -10.35 -13.12 -21.04
CA PHE A 67 -9.27 -13.48 -21.97
C PHE A 67 -9.15 -15.00 -22.14
N LEU A 68 -9.23 -15.77 -21.05
CA LEU A 68 -9.13 -17.23 -21.11
C LEU A 68 -10.32 -17.90 -21.80
N GLN A 69 -11.52 -17.33 -21.69
CA GLN A 69 -12.74 -17.89 -22.32
C GLN A 69 -12.78 -17.69 -23.84
N GLN A 70 -11.96 -16.77 -24.37
CA GLN A 70 -11.86 -16.47 -25.81
C GLN A 70 -10.72 -17.24 -26.49
N MET A 71 -9.93 -18.01 -25.74
CA MET A 71 -8.91 -18.94 -26.23
C MET A 71 -9.51 -20.32 -26.46
#